data_AF-A0A3D3XDB2-F1
#
_entry.id   AF-A0A3D3XDB2-F1
#
_cell.length_a   1.000
_cell.length_b   1.000
_cell.length_c   1.000
_cell.angle_alpha   90.00
_cell.angle_beta   90.00
_cell.angle_gamma   90.00
#
_symmetry.space_group_name_H-M   'P 1'
#
loop_
_entity.id
_entity.type
_entity.pdbx_description
1 polymer ?
#
loop_
_entity_poly.entity_id
_entity_poly.type
_entity_poly.pdbx_seq_one_letter_code
_entity_poly.pdbx_strand_id
1 'polypeptide(L)'
;RIQINQAALDAGADIIDLEWATDSAEAMIQKKAPMVLSHHDFDGMPTHQELHEMTMKMGELEPCAIKVVPTASTLKHSFQMLDWVRDAKDGISRIGFAMGLQGTSSRILTTAFGAPISYASFGEAVAPGQLSMNELLELYQIQNLNQQSRIYALAGDKVNNSPLLKTINAKFQKQQENAVCIPLETKNIDELIGVIENNRFAGVQLVPPLEEQFKKQGAHQESSVAPSLFQVLS
;
A
#
# COMPACT_ATOMS: atom_id res chain seq x y z
N ARG A 1 18.35 -1.68 -23.70
CA ARG A 1 17.05 -1.33 -23.07
C ARG A 1 16.14 -0.57 -24.04
N ILE A 2 16.59 0.55 -24.64
CA ILE A 2 15.82 1.30 -25.67
C ILE A 2 15.24 0.40 -26.77
N GLN A 3 16.09 -0.40 -27.44
CA GLN A 3 15.65 -1.29 -28.53
C GLN A 3 14.62 -2.33 -28.08
N ILE A 4 14.72 -2.83 -26.84
CA ILE A 4 13.78 -3.83 -26.29
C ILE A 4 12.42 -3.18 -26.03
N ASN A 5 12.42 -1.99 -25.44
CA ASN A 5 11.18 -1.24 -25.20
C ASN A 5 10.48 -0.84 -26.51
N GLN A 6 11.25 -0.45 -27.52
CA GLN A 6 10.70 -0.21 -28.86
C GLN A 6 10.09 -1.50 -29.45
N ALA A 7 10.83 -2.62 -29.40
CA ALA A 7 10.35 -3.89 -29.93
C ALA A 7 9.07 -4.37 -29.21
N ALA A 8 8.92 -4.11 -27.92
CA ALA A 8 7.71 -4.43 -27.16
C ALA A 8 6.49 -3.64 -27.68
N LEU A 9 6.65 -2.33 -27.93
CA LEU A 9 5.60 -1.50 -28.51
C LEU A 9 5.28 -1.92 -29.95
N ASP A 10 6.30 -2.19 -30.76
CA ASP A 10 6.13 -2.65 -32.15
C ASP A 10 5.41 -4.02 -32.21
N ALA A 11 5.57 -4.84 -31.17
CA ALA A 11 4.86 -6.11 -30.99
C ALA A 11 3.44 -5.95 -30.43
N GLY A 12 2.99 -4.73 -30.11
CA GLY A 12 1.63 -4.42 -29.69
C GLY A 12 1.42 -4.26 -28.18
N ALA A 13 2.46 -4.06 -27.38
CA ALA A 13 2.29 -3.71 -25.97
C ALA A 13 1.55 -2.37 -25.82
N ASP A 14 0.52 -2.33 -24.98
CA ASP A 14 -0.27 -1.11 -24.75
C ASP A 14 0.53 -0.01 -24.05
N ILE A 15 1.37 -0.40 -23.07
CA ILE A 15 2.14 0.49 -22.21
C ILE A 15 3.44 -0.20 -21.83
N ILE A 16 4.53 0.57 -21.69
CA ILE A 16 5.82 0.11 -21.14
C ILE A 16 6.12 0.78 -19.79
N ASP A 17 6.67 0.02 -18.84
CA ASP A 17 7.16 0.55 -17.55
C ASP A 17 8.65 0.91 -17.70
N LEU A 18 9.00 2.17 -17.40
CA LEU A 18 10.33 2.73 -17.56
C LEU A 18 10.80 3.38 -16.26
N GLU A 19 11.95 2.91 -15.76
CA GLU A 19 12.62 3.55 -14.62
C GLU A 19 13.03 4.99 -14.99
N TRP A 20 12.60 5.93 -14.15
CA TRP A 20 12.86 7.36 -14.25
C TRP A 20 14.37 7.67 -14.30
N ALA A 21 14.73 8.78 -14.95
CA ALA A 21 16.11 9.26 -15.07
C ALA A 21 17.08 8.21 -15.65
N THR A 22 16.62 7.44 -16.64
CA THR A 22 17.47 6.53 -17.42
C THR A 22 17.45 6.93 -18.89
N ASP A 23 18.54 6.65 -19.62
CA ASP A 23 18.62 6.86 -21.08
C ASP A 23 17.44 6.21 -21.83
N SER A 24 16.92 5.10 -21.29
CA SER A 24 15.76 4.43 -21.89
C SER A 24 14.46 5.18 -21.65
N ALA A 25 14.26 5.82 -20.50
CA ALA A 25 13.11 6.68 -20.29
C ALA A 25 13.19 7.88 -21.24
N GLU A 26 14.33 8.59 -21.26
CA GLU A 26 14.54 9.78 -22.09
C GLU A 26 14.26 9.51 -23.58
N ALA A 27 14.79 8.41 -24.12
CA ALA A 27 14.59 8.04 -25.51
C ALA A 27 13.13 7.73 -25.85
N MET A 28 12.37 7.12 -24.93
CA MET A 28 10.95 6.77 -25.16
C MET A 28 10.02 7.97 -24.93
N ILE A 29 10.38 8.87 -24.03
CA ILE A 29 9.70 10.17 -23.83
C ILE A 29 9.80 11.02 -25.10
N GLN A 30 11.00 11.14 -25.70
CA GLN A 30 11.17 11.86 -26.98
C GLN A 30 10.30 11.30 -28.11
N LYS A 31 9.98 10.00 -28.05
CA LYS A 31 9.09 9.32 -29.00
C LYS A 31 7.61 9.40 -28.62
N LYS A 32 7.26 10.03 -27.50
CA LYS A 32 5.90 10.08 -26.94
C LYS A 32 5.27 8.70 -26.78
N ALA A 33 6.07 7.72 -26.35
CA ALA A 33 5.59 6.36 -26.12
C ALA A 33 4.59 6.30 -24.95
N PRO A 34 3.56 5.43 -25.00
CA PRO A 34 2.69 5.20 -23.86
C PRO A 34 3.47 4.51 -22.75
N MET A 35 3.61 5.16 -21.58
CA MET A 35 4.48 4.66 -20.53
C MET A 35 3.95 4.88 -19.13
N VAL A 36 4.32 3.96 -18.23
CA VAL A 36 4.41 4.24 -16.79
C VAL A 36 5.83 4.67 -16.51
N LEU A 37 6.01 5.83 -15.89
CA LEU A 37 7.31 6.21 -15.34
C LEU A 37 7.39 5.69 -13.91
N SER A 38 8.38 4.86 -13.63
CA SER A 38 8.56 4.23 -12.33
C SER A 38 9.81 4.69 -11.60
N HIS A 39 9.75 4.64 -10.27
CA HIS A 39 10.90 4.79 -9.42
C HIS A 39 10.87 3.78 -8.28
N HIS A 40 12.00 3.10 -8.04
CA HIS A 40 12.16 2.17 -6.93
C HIS A 40 13.26 2.67 -5.99
N ASP A 41 12.90 2.91 -4.74
CA ASP A 41 13.86 3.28 -3.70
C ASP A 41 14.02 2.08 -2.75
N PHE A 42 15.15 1.39 -2.90
CA PHE A 42 15.47 0.23 -2.07
C PHE A 42 16.04 0.64 -0.70
N ASP A 43 16.56 1.86 -0.57
CA ASP A 43 17.26 2.35 0.61
C ASP A 43 16.28 2.85 1.69
N GLY A 44 15.16 3.44 1.28
CA GLY A 44 14.18 3.92 2.25
C GLY A 44 12.92 4.54 1.67
N MET A 45 12.20 5.23 2.56
CA MET A 45 11.03 6.02 2.22
C MET A 45 11.47 7.47 2.01
N PRO A 46 11.24 8.06 0.83
CA PRO A 46 11.47 9.48 0.62
C PRO A 46 10.55 10.32 1.52
N THR A 47 10.98 11.53 1.86
CA THR A 47 10.12 12.49 2.55
C THR A 47 8.93 12.90 1.69
N HIS A 48 7.88 13.45 2.30
CA HIS A 48 6.74 14.00 1.56
C HIS A 48 7.16 15.05 0.52
N GLN A 49 8.18 15.87 0.84
CA GLN A 49 8.71 16.87 -0.07
C GLN A 49 9.43 16.23 -1.25
N GLU A 50 10.31 15.25 -1.02
CA GLU A 50 11.00 14.53 -2.10
C GLU A 50 10.01 13.78 -3.00
N LEU A 51 8.99 13.12 -2.43
CA LEU A 51 7.91 12.50 -3.19
C LEU A 51 7.18 13.52 -4.07
N HIS A 52 6.85 14.70 -3.52
CA HIS A 52 6.17 15.75 -4.26
C HIS A 52 7.03 16.27 -5.41
N GLU A 53 8.29 16.63 -5.14
CA GLU A 53 9.22 17.14 -6.15
C GLU A 53 9.47 16.13 -7.27
N MET A 54 9.65 14.85 -6.92
CA MET A 54 9.78 13.76 -7.88
C MET A 54 8.51 13.61 -8.73
N THR A 55 7.34 13.64 -8.10
CA THR A 55 6.05 13.52 -8.79
C THR A 55 5.83 14.66 -9.78
N MET A 56 6.17 15.89 -9.41
CA MET A 56 6.05 17.05 -10.30
C MET A 56 6.94 16.90 -11.53
N LYS A 57 8.22 16.56 -11.33
CA LYS A 57 9.17 16.32 -12.44
C LYS A 57 8.71 15.16 -13.33
N MET A 58 8.19 14.08 -12.73
CA MET A 58 7.61 12.95 -13.46
C MET A 58 6.38 13.36 -14.27
N GLY A 59 5.52 14.20 -13.71
CA GLY A 59 4.30 14.68 -14.36
C GLY A 59 4.57 15.57 -15.58
N GLU A 60 5.63 16.37 -15.56
CA GLU A 60 6.05 17.21 -16.70
C GLU A 60 6.40 16.39 -17.96
N LEU A 61 6.71 15.10 -17.80
CA LEU A 61 7.01 14.19 -18.90
C LEU A 61 5.76 13.48 -19.46
N GLU A 62 4.57 13.85 -18.96
CA GLU A 62 3.26 13.39 -19.41
C GLU A 62 3.09 11.85 -19.51
N PRO A 63 3.50 11.06 -18.49
CA PRO A 63 3.29 9.61 -18.51
C PRO A 63 1.81 9.27 -18.35
N CYS A 64 1.43 8.04 -18.74
CA CYS A 64 0.08 7.52 -18.48
C CYS A 64 -0.17 7.34 -16.97
N ALA A 65 0.88 6.96 -16.23
CA ALA A 65 0.85 6.88 -14.77
C ALA A 65 2.26 7.07 -14.18
N ILE A 66 2.31 7.50 -12.94
CA ILE A 66 3.54 7.57 -12.14
C ILE A 66 3.52 6.42 -11.14
N LYS A 67 4.60 5.64 -11.08
CA LYS A 67 4.76 4.53 -10.16
C LYS A 67 5.92 4.80 -9.20
N VAL A 68 5.67 4.77 -7.90
CA VAL A 68 6.74 4.94 -6.90
C VAL A 68 6.64 3.82 -5.87
N VAL A 69 7.73 3.08 -5.69
CA VAL A 69 7.80 1.90 -4.82
C VAL A 69 9.05 1.98 -3.94
N PRO A 70 8.96 2.66 -2.78
CA PRO A 70 10.06 2.80 -1.83
C PRO A 70 10.07 1.68 -0.76
N THR A 71 11.07 1.64 0.12
CA THR A 71 11.14 0.68 1.24
C THR A 71 10.59 1.25 2.54
N ALA A 72 9.62 0.56 3.15
CA ALA A 72 9.08 0.94 4.46
C ALA A 72 9.92 0.38 5.62
N SER A 73 10.28 1.25 6.56
CA SER A 73 10.87 0.89 7.85
C SER A 73 9.90 1.03 9.04
N THR A 74 8.75 1.69 8.83
CA THR A 74 7.70 1.94 9.83
C THR A 74 6.31 1.71 9.22
N LEU A 75 5.29 1.49 10.06
CA LEU A 75 3.91 1.40 9.58
C LEU A 75 3.45 2.71 8.94
N LYS A 76 3.91 3.86 9.44
CA LYS A 76 3.55 5.18 8.90
C LYS A 76 3.93 5.31 7.44
N HIS A 77 5.03 4.69 7.00
CA HIS A 77 5.47 4.68 5.61
C HIS A 77 4.43 4.03 4.67
N SER A 78 3.73 2.97 5.11
CA SER A 78 2.63 2.39 4.32
C SER A 78 1.55 3.43 4.04
N PHE A 79 1.13 4.18 5.06
CA PHE A 79 0.05 5.15 4.94
C PHE A 79 0.49 6.43 4.23
N GLN A 80 1.74 6.85 4.38
CA GLN A 80 2.33 7.90 3.56
C GLN A 80 2.23 7.60 2.06
N MET A 81 2.50 6.36 1.63
CA MET A 81 2.35 5.98 0.22
C MET A 81 0.90 5.91 -0.23
N LEU A 82 0.00 5.42 0.64
CA LEU A 82 -1.44 5.42 0.35
C LEU A 82 -2.00 6.84 0.21
N ASP A 83 -1.57 7.78 1.06
CA ASP A 83 -1.89 9.19 0.96
C ASP A 83 -1.38 9.79 -0.35
N TRP A 84 -0.15 9.48 -0.74
CA TRP A 84 0.43 9.92 -2.01
C TRP A 84 -0.39 9.43 -3.22
N VAL A 85 -0.87 8.17 -3.20
CA VAL A 85 -1.77 7.64 -4.24
C VAL A 85 -3.09 8.41 -4.27
N ARG A 86 -3.73 8.60 -3.11
CA ARG A 86 -5.02 9.30 -2.97
C ARG A 86 -4.95 10.75 -3.46
N ASP A 87 -3.80 11.41 -3.28
CA ASP A 87 -3.61 12.81 -3.62
C ASP A 87 -3.36 13.06 -5.12
N ALA A 88 -3.54 12.05 -5.98
CA ALA A 88 -3.53 12.23 -7.43
C ALA A 88 -4.66 13.18 -7.87
N LYS A 89 -4.30 14.38 -8.38
CA LYS A 89 -5.26 15.43 -8.79
C LYS A 89 -5.14 15.85 -10.26
N ASP A 90 -4.05 15.48 -10.93
CA ASP A 90 -3.64 16.10 -12.20
C ASP A 90 -3.99 15.24 -13.43
N GLY A 91 -4.96 14.32 -13.30
CA GLY A 91 -5.34 13.38 -14.36
C GLY A 91 -4.33 12.25 -14.62
N ILE A 92 -3.10 12.36 -14.12
CA ILE A 92 -2.10 11.29 -14.13
C ILE A 92 -2.33 10.38 -12.93
N SER A 93 -2.61 9.10 -13.19
CA SER A 93 -2.79 8.11 -12.12
C SER A 93 -1.48 7.86 -11.36
N ARG A 94 -1.59 7.60 -10.06
CA ARG A 94 -0.47 7.22 -9.19
C ARG A 94 -0.58 5.76 -8.78
N ILE A 95 0.49 5.00 -8.94
CA ILE A 95 0.61 3.60 -8.54
C ILE A 95 1.66 3.53 -7.43
N GLY A 96 1.25 3.27 -6.19
CA GLY A 96 2.17 3.41 -5.05
C GLY A 96 1.87 2.46 -3.91
N PHE A 97 2.92 1.83 -3.41
CA PHE A 97 2.96 1.02 -2.19
C PHE A 97 4.42 0.87 -1.78
N ALA A 98 4.66 0.49 -0.53
CA ALA A 98 6.00 0.27 -0.02
C ALA A 98 6.43 -1.21 -0.03
N MET A 99 7.73 -1.43 -0.17
CA MET A 99 8.42 -2.71 0.04
C MET A 99 8.65 -2.98 1.52
N GLY A 100 9.02 -4.22 1.82
CA GLY A 100 9.29 -4.68 3.18
C GLY A 100 8.02 -5.04 3.93
N LEU A 101 8.20 -5.70 5.07
CA LEU A 101 7.11 -6.20 5.90
C LEU A 101 6.17 -5.08 6.39
N GLN A 102 6.74 -3.91 6.68
CA GLN A 102 6.02 -2.70 7.07
C GLN A 102 5.21 -2.09 5.92
N GLY A 103 5.51 -2.47 4.67
CA GLY A 103 4.81 -2.04 3.46
C GLY A 103 3.56 -2.86 3.10
N THR A 104 3.33 -4.00 3.76
CA THR A 104 2.29 -4.97 3.37
C THR A 104 0.89 -4.35 3.30
N SER A 105 0.53 -3.52 4.28
CA SER A 105 -0.76 -2.82 4.31
C SER A 105 -0.99 -1.93 3.08
N SER A 106 0.05 -1.21 2.62
CA SER A 106 -0.07 -0.35 1.44
C SER A 106 -0.32 -1.15 0.15
N ARG A 107 0.23 -2.37 0.03
CA ARG A 107 0.00 -3.24 -1.14
C ARG A 107 -1.44 -3.73 -1.25
N ILE A 108 -2.05 -4.01 -0.09
CA ILE A 108 -3.45 -4.47 -0.01
C ILE A 108 -4.40 -3.33 -0.35
N LEU A 109 -4.12 -2.13 0.16
CA LEU A 109 -5.04 -0.99 0.10
C LEU A 109 -4.83 -0.06 -1.10
N THR A 110 -3.73 -0.18 -1.85
CA THR A 110 -3.37 0.80 -2.90
C THR A 110 -4.49 1.08 -3.89
N THR A 111 -5.23 0.06 -4.33
CA THR A 111 -6.35 0.22 -5.26
C THR A 111 -7.56 0.91 -4.62
N ALA A 112 -7.84 0.62 -3.35
CA ALA A 112 -8.87 1.31 -2.58
C ALA A 112 -8.56 2.81 -2.40
N PHE A 113 -7.28 3.17 -2.41
CA PHE A 113 -6.81 4.55 -2.32
C PHE A 113 -6.70 5.25 -3.69
N GLY A 114 -7.00 4.56 -4.79
CA GLY A 114 -7.11 5.16 -6.12
C GLY A 114 -6.06 4.70 -7.13
N ALA A 115 -5.14 3.80 -6.77
CA ALA A 115 -4.23 3.23 -7.76
C ALA A 115 -5.01 2.36 -8.76
N PRO A 116 -4.73 2.45 -10.07
CA PRO A 116 -5.44 1.67 -11.08
C PRO A 116 -5.08 0.18 -11.04
N ILE A 117 -3.89 -0.17 -10.51
CA ILE A 117 -3.38 -1.54 -10.43
C ILE A 117 -2.57 -1.75 -9.15
N SER A 118 -2.35 -3.02 -8.79
CA SER A 118 -1.38 -3.46 -7.77
C SER A 118 -0.53 -4.60 -8.33
N TYR A 119 0.50 -5.02 -7.59
CA TYR A 119 1.44 -6.05 -7.99
C TYR A 119 1.45 -7.20 -6.99
N ALA A 120 1.45 -8.42 -7.52
CA ALA A 120 1.50 -9.67 -6.77
C ALA A 120 2.56 -10.60 -7.34
N SER A 121 3.09 -11.52 -6.52
CA SER A 121 3.87 -12.64 -7.05
C SER A 121 2.96 -13.67 -7.71
N PHE A 122 3.42 -14.24 -8.82
CA PHE A 122 2.85 -15.46 -9.37
C PHE A 122 3.48 -16.65 -8.66
N GLY A 123 2.78 -17.21 -7.67
CA GLY A 123 3.32 -18.20 -6.74
C GLY A 123 3.85 -17.57 -5.44
N GLU A 124 4.78 -18.26 -4.79
CA GLU A 124 5.32 -17.85 -3.48
C GLU A 124 5.97 -16.47 -3.51
N ALA A 125 5.84 -15.74 -2.40
CA ALA A 125 6.47 -14.44 -2.22
C ALA A 125 8.00 -14.58 -2.27
N VAL A 126 8.67 -13.73 -3.04
CA VAL A 126 10.14 -13.74 -3.19
C VAL A 126 10.82 -12.65 -2.36
N ALA A 127 10.06 -11.77 -1.72
CA ALA A 127 10.56 -10.70 -0.85
C ALA A 127 9.64 -10.46 0.36
N PRO A 128 10.18 -10.00 1.50
CA PRO A 128 9.38 -9.66 2.67
C PRO A 128 8.30 -8.62 2.36
N GLY A 129 7.06 -8.92 2.75
CA GLY A 129 5.88 -8.07 2.51
C GLY A 129 5.31 -8.14 1.09
N GLN A 130 5.90 -8.93 0.18
CA GLN A 130 5.26 -9.26 -1.09
C GLN A 130 4.09 -10.23 -0.84
N LEU A 131 2.99 -10.01 -1.54
CA LEU A 131 1.79 -10.85 -1.47
C LEU A 131 1.64 -11.65 -2.76
N SER A 132 1.24 -12.90 -2.63
CA SER A 132 0.88 -13.72 -3.77
C SER A 132 -0.43 -13.25 -4.40
N MET A 133 -0.63 -13.60 -5.67
CA MET A 133 -1.88 -13.35 -6.37
C MET A 133 -3.08 -13.97 -5.62
N ASN A 134 -2.93 -15.17 -5.07
CA ASN A 134 -3.98 -15.84 -4.32
C ASN A 134 -4.32 -15.10 -3.03
N GLU A 135 -3.34 -14.60 -2.29
CA GLU A 135 -3.61 -13.79 -1.10
C GLU A 135 -4.37 -12.52 -1.44
N LEU A 136 -3.97 -11.79 -2.47
CA LEU A 136 -4.67 -10.56 -2.86
C LEU A 136 -6.10 -10.82 -3.34
N LEU A 137 -6.32 -11.89 -4.13
CA LEU A 137 -7.63 -12.18 -4.73
C LEU A 137 -8.59 -12.91 -3.79
N GLU A 138 -8.09 -13.89 -3.03
CA GLU A 138 -8.93 -14.78 -2.22
C GLU A 138 -9.01 -14.33 -0.76
N LEU A 139 -7.90 -13.87 -0.17
CA LEU A 139 -7.90 -13.43 1.23
C LEU A 139 -8.36 -11.98 1.36
N TYR A 140 -7.80 -11.07 0.57
CA TYR A 140 -8.09 -9.63 0.68
C TYR A 140 -9.15 -9.12 -0.29
N GLN A 141 -9.54 -9.93 -1.29
CA GLN A 141 -10.48 -9.55 -2.35
C GLN A 141 -10.20 -8.17 -2.95
N ILE A 142 -8.93 -7.91 -3.30
CA ILE A 142 -8.45 -6.61 -3.80
C ILE A 142 -9.31 -6.07 -4.97
N GLN A 143 -9.88 -6.95 -5.79
CA GLN A 143 -10.76 -6.64 -6.92
C GLN A 143 -12.09 -5.99 -6.50
N ASN A 144 -12.52 -6.20 -5.25
CA ASN A 144 -13.75 -5.62 -4.69
C ASN A 144 -13.46 -4.33 -3.89
N LEU A 145 -12.20 -4.09 -3.52
CA LEU A 145 -11.82 -2.94 -2.70
C LEU A 145 -11.95 -1.63 -3.47
N ASN A 146 -12.48 -0.62 -2.80
CA ASN A 146 -12.75 0.71 -3.34
C ASN A 146 -12.73 1.75 -2.21
N GLN A 147 -12.92 3.02 -2.54
CA GLN A 147 -12.88 4.13 -1.60
C GLN A 147 -13.96 4.08 -0.49
N GLN A 148 -15.00 3.25 -0.66
CA GLN A 148 -16.07 3.05 0.33
C GLN A 148 -15.85 1.78 1.18
N SER A 149 -14.81 1.00 0.91
CA SER A 149 -14.50 -0.20 1.68
C SER A 149 -14.21 0.16 3.14
N ARG A 150 -14.83 -0.57 4.06
CA ARG A 150 -14.57 -0.43 5.50
C ARG A 150 -13.27 -1.14 5.85
N ILE A 151 -12.28 -0.38 6.29
CA ILE A 151 -10.96 -0.92 6.63
C ILE A 151 -10.93 -1.28 8.11
N TYR A 152 -10.74 -2.56 8.39
CA TYR A 152 -10.46 -3.10 9.72
C TYR A 152 -8.97 -3.45 9.81
N ALA A 153 -8.44 -3.55 11.03
CA ALA A 153 -7.06 -3.93 11.24
C ALA A 153 -6.90 -4.99 12.32
N LEU A 154 -5.95 -5.91 12.11
CA LEU A 154 -5.38 -6.76 13.15
C LEU A 154 -3.97 -6.23 13.45
N ALA A 155 -3.74 -5.72 14.66
CA ALA A 155 -2.52 -5.02 15.03
C ALA A 155 -1.74 -5.75 16.14
N GLY A 156 -0.45 -5.99 15.92
CA GLY A 156 0.43 -6.64 16.89
C GLY A 156 1.68 -7.27 16.27
N ASP A 157 2.32 -8.19 16.98
CA ASP A 157 3.50 -8.90 16.47
C ASP A 157 3.12 -10.04 15.52
N LYS A 158 3.85 -10.18 14.41
CA LYS A 158 3.70 -11.28 13.42
C LYS A 158 2.28 -11.44 12.87
N VAL A 159 1.55 -10.34 12.70
CA VAL A 159 0.15 -10.37 12.25
C VAL A 159 -0.02 -10.57 10.75
N ASN A 160 1.02 -10.35 9.93
CA ASN A 160 0.94 -10.49 8.47
C ASN A 160 0.47 -11.86 8.00
N ASN A 161 0.84 -12.93 8.70
CA ASN A 161 0.46 -14.32 8.38
C ASN A 161 -0.52 -14.93 9.38
N SER A 162 -1.23 -14.09 10.15
CA SER A 162 -2.09 -14.57 11.24
C SER A 162 -3.30 -15.37 10.72
N PRO A 163 -3.57 -16.57 11.25
CA PRO A 163 -4.80 -17.31 10.95
C PRO A 163 -6.06 -16.51 11.30
N LEU A 164 -6.00 -15.65 12.32
CA LEU A 164 -7.12 -14.81 12.73
C LEU A 164 -7.48 -13.81 11.62
N LEU A 165 -6.50 -13.26 10.92
CA LEU A 165 -6.74 -12.37 9.79
C LEU A 165 -7.49 -13.09 8.66
N LYS A 166 -7.16 -14.37 8.41
CA LYS A 166 -7.90 -15.23 7.47
C LYS A 166 -9.34 -15.46 7.93
N THR A 167 -9.55 -15.76 9.21
CA THR A 167 -10.89 -15.97 9.78
C THR A 167 -11.76 -14.73 9.66
N ILE A 168 -11.24 -13.54 9.99
CA ILE A 168 -11.98 -12.28 9.92
C ILE A 168 -12.34 -11.95 8.47
N ASN A 169 -11.40 -12.02 7.54
CA ASN A 169 -11.69 -11.74 6.14
C ASN A 169 -12.68 -12.75 5.54
N ALA A 170 -12.54 -14.05 5.83
CA ALA A 170 -13.52 -15.05 5.39
C ALA A 170 -14.94 -14.77 5.89
N LYS A 171 -15.08 -14.19 7.10
CA LYS A 171 -16.38 -13.75 7.65
C LYS A 171 -16.96 -12.58 6.86
N PHE A 172 -16.18 -11.54 6.57
CA PHE A 172 -16.63 -10.41 5.73
C PHE A 172 -17.07 -10.88 4.34
N GLN A 173 -16.32 -11.80 3.74
CA GLN A 173 -16.65 -12.39 2.44
C GLN A 173 -17.98 -13.15 2.49
N LYS A 174 -18.18 -14.01 3.50
CA LYS A 174 -19.42 -14.77 3.68
C LYS A 174 -20.63 -13.86 3.88
N GLN A 175 -20.43 -12.71 4.53
CA GLN A 175 -21.46 -11.71 4.79
C GLN A 175 -21.64 -10.71 3.64
N GLN A 176 -20.84 -10.82 2.56
CA GLN A 176 -20.81 -9.89 1.43
C GLN A 176 -20.62 -8.43 1.87
N GLU A 177 -19.84 -8.23 2.93
CA GLU A 177 -19.52 -6.89 3.41
C GLU A 177 -18.40 -6.29 2.56
N ASN A 178 -18.58 -5.03 2.12
CA ASN A 178 -17.48 -4.26 1.52
C ASN A 178 -16.49 -3.83 2.62
N ALA A 179 -15.73 -4.79 3.13
CA ALA A 179 -14.83 -4.63 4.25
C ALA A 179 -13.60 -5.54 4.10
N VAL A 180 -12.47 -5.09 4.65
CA VAL A 180 -11.22 -5.86 4.67
C VAL A 180 -10.51 -5.66 5.99
N CYS A 181 -9.99 -6.73 6.58
CA CYS A 181 -9.08 -6.70 7.70
C CYS A 181 -7.64 -6.80 7.20
N ILE A 182 -6.83 -5.79 7.51
CA ILE A 182 -5.41 -5.71 7.11
C ILE A 182 -4.46 -5.91 8.30
N PRO A 183 -3.23 -6.38 8.07
CA PRO A 183 -2.23 -6.53 9.12
C PRO A 183 -1.51 -5.21 9.41
N LEU A 184 -1.52 -4.77 10.67
CA LEU A 184 -0.69 -3.68 11.17
C LEU A 184 0.39 -4.24 12.10
N GLU A 185 1.50 -4.68 11.51
CA GLU A 185 2.57 -5.33 12.27
C GLU A 185 3.48 -4.31 12.96
N THR A 186 3.27 -4.13 14.26
CA THR A 186 4.14 -3.33 15.13
C THR A 186 4.09 -3.85 16.56
N LYS A 187 5.16 -3.56 17.31
CA LYS A 187 5.25 -3.78 18.75
C LYS A 187 5.12 -2.48 19.54
N ASN A 188 4.96 -1.35 18.85
CA ASN A 188 4.91 -0.04 19.44
C ASN A 188 3.49 0.52 19.34
N ILE A 189 2.83 0.66 20.49
CA ILE A 189 1.47 1.21 20.56
C ILE A 189 1.40 2.67 20.09
N ASP A 190 2.42 3.49 20.34
CA ASP A 190 2.43 4.90 19.93
C ASP A 190 2.55 5.04 18.41
N GLU A 191 3.29 4.13 17.77
CA GLU A 191 3.34 4.05 16.31
C GLU A 191 1.97 3.67 15.74
N LEU A 192 1.31 2.66 16.33
CA LEU A 192 -0.04 2.25 15.93
C LEU A 192 -1.03 3.41 16.08
N ILE A 193 -1.04 4.07 17.24
CA ILE A 193 -1.91 5.21 17.54
C ILE A 193 -1.73 6.31 16.48
N GLY A 194 -0.48 6.70 16.19
CA GLY A 194 -0.22 7.72 15.18
C GLY A 194 -0.68 7.33 13.76
N VAL A 195 -0.77 6.04 13.45
CA VAL A 195 -1.36 5.55 12.19
C VAL A 195 -2.88 5.62 12.24
N ILE A 196 -3.51 5.09 13.28
CA ILE A 196 -4.98 4.96 13.33
C ILE A 196 -5.70 6.28 13.58
N GLU A 197 -5.04 7.27 14.22
CA GLU A 197 -5.58 8.62 14.41
C GLU A 197 -5.76 9.37 13.09
N ASN A 198 -4.83 9.17 12.15
CA ASN A 198 -4.77 9.89 10.89
C ASN A 198 -5.47 9.15 9.74
N ASN A 199 -6.00 7.95 9.99
CA ASN A 199 -6.55 7.07 8.97
C ASN A 199 -7.93 6.54 9.37
N ARG A 200 -8.80 6.34 8.38
CA ARG A 200 -10.19 5.90 8.63
C ARG A 200 -10.26 4.39 8.79
N PHE A 201 -10.14 3.92 10.03
CA PHE A 201 -10.42 2.53 10.39
C PHE A 201 -11.84 2.38 10.94
N ALA A 202 -12.53 1.32 10.52
CA ALA A 202 -13.81 0.90 11.07
C ALA A 202 -13.66 0.06 12.36
N GLY A 203 -12.45 -0.44 12.63
CA GLY A 203 -12.15 -1.20 13.83
C GLY A 203 -10.72 -1.73 13.85
N VAL A 204 -10.13 -1.82 15.05
CA VAL A 204 -8.79 -2.35 15.26
C VAL A 204 -8.85 -3.43 16.33
N GLN A 205 -8.44 -4.66 16.00
CA GLN A 205 -8.23 -5.71 16.98
C GLN A 205 -6.76 -5.75 17.37
N LEU A 206 -6.48 -5.51 18.65
CA LEU A 206 -5.14 -5.65 19.21
C LEU A 206 -4.85 -7.11 19.55
N VAL A 207 -3.62 -7.54 19.26
CA VAL A 207 -3.06 -8.79 19.78
C VAL A 207 -1.74 -8.49 20.51
N PRO A 208 -1.21 -9.43 21.32
CA PRO A 208 0.06 -9.21 22.01
C PRO A 208 1.20 -8.81 21.06
N PRO A 209 2.10 -7.91 21.49
CA PRO A 209 2.16 -7.26 22.81
C PRO A 209 1.29 -6.00 22.94
N LEU A 210 0.63 -5.54 21.88
CA LEU A 210 -0.06 -4.24 21.87
C LEU A 210 -1.25 -4.20 22.80
N GLU A 211 -2.00 -5.30 22.92
CA GLU A 211 -3.12 -5.40 23.86
C GLU A 211 -2.71 -5.10 25.31
N GLU A 212 -1.54 -5.61 25.73
CA GLU A 212 -1.01 -5.39 27.08
C GLU A 212 -0.51 -3.95 27.27
N GLN A 213 0.14 -3.38 26.26
CA GLN A 213 0.61 -2.00 26.29
C GLN A 213 -0.56 -1.03 26.38
N PHE A 214 -1.61 -1.25 25.60
CA PHE A 214 -2.82 -0.43 25.61
C PHE A 214 -3.51 -0.46 26.97
N LYS A 215 -3.64 -1.63 27.61
CA LYS A 215 -4.19 -1.76 28.97
C LYS A 215 -3.37 -0.97 30.01
N LYS A 216 -2.05 -0.92 29.85
CA LYS A 216 -1.15 -0.13 30.73
C LYS A 216 -1.25 1.37 30.47
N GLN A 217 -1.34 1.80 29.20
CA GLN A 217 -1.48 3.21 28.83
C GLN A 217 -2.85 3.80 29.22
N GLY A 218 -3.93 3.04 29.07
CA GLY A 218 -5.28 3.46 29.47
C GLY A 218 -5.45 3.73 30.97
N ALA A 219 -4.50 3.29 31.80
CA ALA A 219 -4.43 3.65 33.22
C ALA A 219 -3.75 5.02 33.49
N HIS A 220 -3.14 5.64 32.46
CA HIS A 220 -2.24 6.79 32.63
C HIS A 220 -2.45 7.97 31.65
N GLN A 221 -3.19 7.84 30.54
CA GLN A 221 -3.41 8.94 29.57
C GLN A 221 -4.78 8.90 28.87
N GLU A 222 -5.32 10.08 28.54
CA GLU A 222 -6.39 10.25 27.54
C GLU A 222 -5.81 10.03 26.14
N SER A 223 -6.13 8.89 25.51
CA SER A 223 -5.84 8.67 24.09
C SER A 223 -6.78 9.52 23.24
N SER A 224 -6.30 10.11 22.14
CA SER A 224 -7.16 10.84 21.20
C SER A 224 -8.07 9.90 20.37
N VAL A 225 -7.79 8.59 20.41
CA VAL A 225 -8.57 7.54 19.76
C VAL A 225 -9.70 7.08 20.67
N ALA A 226 -10.93 7.08 20.15
CA ALA A 226 -12.08 6.58 20.88
C ALA A 226 -11.89 5.08 21.24
N PRO A 227 -12.11 4.67 22.51
CA PRO A 227 -11.98 3.27 22.92
C PRO A 227 -12.84 2.30 22.11
N SER A 228 -13.96 2.77 21.54
CA SER A 228 -14.84 1.99 20.67
C SER A 228 -14.20 1.55 19.36
N LEU A 229 -13.08 2.17 18.94
CA LEU A 229 -12.33 1.72 17.77
C LEU A 229 -11.66 0.36 18.03
N PHE A 230 -11.26 0.08 19.28
CA PHE A 230 -10.63 -1.16 19.65
C PHE A 230 -11.70 -2.22 19.96
N GLN A 231 -11.76 -3.27 19.14
CA GLN A 231 -12.80 -4.28 19.25
C GLN A 231 -12.31 -5.67 18.84
N VAL A 232 -12.98 -6.70 19.35
CA VAL A 232 -12.80 -8.09 18.91
C VAL A 232 -13.60 -8.29 17.62
N LEU A 233 -12.93 -8.69 16.54
CA LEU A 233 -13.53 -8.85 15.21
C LEU A 233 -14.00 -10.29 14.93
N SER A 234 -13.56 -11.25 15.74
CA SER A 234 -13.95 -12.66 15.67
C SER A 234 -15.40 -12.89 16.10
#